data_AF-A0A915MB41-F1
#
_entry.id   AF-A0A915MB41-F1
#
_cell.length_a   1.000
_cell.length_b   1.000
_cell.length_c   1.000
_cell.angle_alpha   90.00
_cell.angle_beta   90.00
_cell.angle_gamma   90.00
#
_symmetry.space_group_name_H-M   'P 1'
#
loop_
_entity.id
_entity.type
_entity.pdbx_description
1 polymer ?
#
loop_
_entity_poly.entity_id
_entity_poly.type
_entity_poly.pdbx_seq_one_letter_code
_entity_poly.pdbx_strand_id
1 'polypeptide(L)'
;MLVELPPLLDNLFKLDSWLKPYENEIIRRYREFNNKLSFIEQQCEGLDNFTQSYRQYGIHVENDNSVSCLEWAPGAESMALVGDFNNWDTNANIYENIGFGKWSLKIKPKTDGTCPIAHNSVLKVAVKKNGKFDYKLSPWANYVTCANDNIVFHQQFYNPPTKYSIKTSHPKKPKSLRIYEAHVGISGNEGKINSYRDFSENILPRIAKQGYNTIQLMAVMEHAYYASFGYQVTSFFAPSSRFGTPDDLKMLVDRAHQLGLIVLLDVVHSHASKNVEDGLNQWDGTDGGYFHNNVRGFHQLWDSRLFDYAEIETLRFLLSNLRWWIDEYGFDGFRFDVGNNSFIFPDVITIAEEVSGMPALCRPVSEGGQGFEMYENMSLIHSQLTPVIDRGIALHKLIRLITYGLGGEAWLNFMGNEFGHPEWLDFPRHGNNQSYHYCRRQWNLADDDNLRYKFLNDWDRSMNQLENNFGFLSKGPGYVSWKHEIDKIIAFERAGLLFIFNFHPTKSFSDYKFGIGEAGVYQLALNSDNEKFGGHNRLKEDQEYHTFAEGYAGRQNHLFAYIPSRVAIVLKKKE
;
A
#
# COMPACT_ATOMS: atom_id res chain seq x y z
N MET A 1 -13.21 -37.24 21.19
CA MET A 1 -13.04 -35.82 20.81
C MET A 1 -13.51 -35.67 19.38
N LEU A 2 -14.55 -34.85 19.14
CA LEU A 2 -14.98 -34.51 17.79
C LEU A 2 -13.82 -33.80 17.09
N VAL A 3 -13.43 -34.27 15.90
CA VAL A 3 -12.42 -33.61 15.09
C VAL A 3 -13.05 -32.32 14.57
N GLU A 4 -12.63 -31.16 15.07
CA GLU A 4 -13.03 -29.88 14.50
C GLU A 4 -12.41 -29.75 13.10
N LEU A 5 -13.25 -29.90 12.09
CA LEU A 5 -12.89 -29.71 10.69
C LEU A 5 -13.14 -28.25 10.29
N PRO A 6 -12.37 -27.69 9.34
CA PRO A 6 -12.72 -26.43 8.72
C PRO A 6 -14.16 -26.49 8.18
N PRO A 7 -15.03 -25.51 8.49
CA PRO A 7 -16.47 -25.61 8.20
C PRO A 7 -16.79 -25.68 6.71
N LEU A 8 -15.91 -25.19 5.85
CA LEU A 8 -16.06 -25.16 4.39
C LEU A 8 -14.98 -25.99 3.67
N LEU A 9 -14.41 -27.00 4.33
CA LEU A 9 -13.33 -27.82 3.77
C LEU A 9 -13.71 -28.45 2.42
N ASP A 10 -14.94 -28.96 2.30
CA ASP A 10 -15.42 -29.56 1.04
C ASP A 10 -15.53 -28.52 -0.09
N ASN A 11 -15.86 -27.26 0.23
CA ASN A 11 -15.91 -26.20 -0.78
C ASN A 11 -14.51 -25.87 -1.30
N LEU A 12 -13.49 -25.90 -0.43
CA LEU A 12 -12.09 -25.73 -0.85
C LEU A 12 -11.67 -26.81 -1.85
N PHE A 13 -12.02 -28.08 -1.61
CA PHE A 13 -11.69 -29.18 -2.52
C PHE A 13 -12.54 -29.19 -3.80
N LYS A 14 -13.75 -28.64 -3.77
CA LYS A 14 -14.54 -28.41 -4.99
C LYS A 14 -13.95 -27.29 -5.84
N LEU A 15 -13.39 -26.26 -5.19
CA LEU A 15 -12.72 -25.15 -5.86
C LEU A 15 -11.39 -25.61 -6.47
N ASP A 16 -10.60 -26.38 -5.72
CA ASP A 16 -9.35 -26.97 -6.19
C ASP A 16 -9.14 -28.38 -5.60
N SER A 17 -9.36 -29.39 -6.45
CA SER A 17 -9.20 -30.79 -6.07
C SER A 17 -7.75 -31.19 -5.80
N TRP A 18 -6.76 -30.44 -6.27
CA TRP A 18 -5.33 -30.72 -6.04
C TRP A 18 -4.91 -30.54 -4.59
N LEU A 19 -5.73 -29.87 -3.78
CA LEU A 19 -5.51 -29.72 -2.34
C LEU A 19 -5.91 -30.96 -1.53
N LYS A 20 -6.68 -31.90 -2.10
CA LYS A 20 -7.20 -33.08 -1.40
C LYS A 20 -6.11 -33.97 -0.77
N PRO A 21 -4.96 -34.23 -1.43
CA PRO A 21 -3.86 -34.98 -0.80
C PRO A 21 -3.28 -34.33 0.46
N TYR A 22 -3.50 -33.03 0.67
CA TYR A 22 -2.99 -32.25 1.81
C TYR A 22 -4.05 -32.01 2.91
N GLU A 23 -5.20 -32.67 2.83
CA GLU A 23 -6.32 -32.52 3.77
C GLU A 23 -5.90 -32.61 5.24
N ASN A 24 -5.08 -33.60 5.59
CA ASN A 24 -4.59 -33.77 6.97
C ASN A 24 -3.81 -32.55 7.47
N GLU A 25 -3.00 -31.93 6.61
CA GLU A 25 -2.22 -30.75 6.95
C GLU A 25 -3.12 -29.51 7.08
N ILE A 26 -4.12 -29.36 6.21
CA ILE A 26 -5.12 -28.28 6.29
C ILE A 26 -5.91 -28.37 7.60
N ILE A 27 -6.39 -29.58 7.94
CA ILE A 27 -7.08 -29.83 9.21
C ILE A 27 -6.17 -29.55 10.41
N ARG A 28 -4.89 -29.95 10.35
CA ARG A 28 -3.92 -29.65 11.40
C ARG A 28 -3.76 -28.14 11.60
N ARG A 29 -3.58 -27.37 10.53
CA ARG A 29 -3.45 -25.90 10.59
C ARG A 29 -4.67 -25.23 11.20
N TYR A 30 -5.87 -25.66 10.80
CA TYR A 30 -7.12 -25.12 11.36
C TYR A 30 -7.27 -25.44 12.85
N ARG A 31 -6.85 -26.64 13.27
CA ARG A 31 -6.81 -27.00 14.69
C ARG A 31 -5.84 -26.11 15.48
N GLU A 32 -4.65 -25.85 14.98
CA GLU A 32 -3.70 -24.93 15.64
C GLU A 32 -4.27 -23.51 15.76
N PHE A 33 -4.94 -23.03 14.70
CA PHE A 33 -5.67 -21.76 14.73
C PHE A 33 -6.76 -21.75 15.82
N ASN A 34 -7.65 -22.74 15.83
CA ASN A 34 -8.74 -22.82 16.83
C ASN A 34 -8.20 -22.95 18.26
N ASN A 35 -7.13 -23.71 18.47
CA ASN A 35 -6.48 -23.82 19.77
C ASN A 35 -5.97 -22.45 20.25
N LYS A 36 -5.31 -21.69 19.36
CA LYS A 36 -4.80 -20.35 19.70
C LYS A 36 -5.93 -19.35 19.92
N LEU A 37 -6.96 -19.36 19.07
CA LEU A 37 -8.13 -18.50 19.24
C LEU A 37 -8.86 -18.82 20.54
N SER A 38 -9.10 -20.09 20.85
CA SER A 38 -9.72 -20.52 22.10
C SER A 38 -8.91 -20.10 23.32
N PHE A 39 -7.58 -20.17 23.24
CA PHE A 39 -6.71 -19.65 24.29
C PHE A 39 -6.90 -18.14 24.49
N ILE A 40 -6.94 -17.35 23.42
CA ILE A 40 -7.20 -15.91 23.50
C ILE A 40 -8.58 -15.63 24.12
N GLU A 41 -9.61 -16.32 23.65
CA GLU A 41 -10.98 -16.16 24.15
C GLU A 41 -11.10 -16.48 25.66
N GLN A 42 -10.43 -17.54 26.12
CA GLN A 42 -10.57 -18.01 27.49
C GLN A 42 -9.58 -17.36 28.47
N GLN A 43 -8.37 -17.04 28.02
CA GLN A 43 -7.25 -16.62 28.89
C GLN A 43 -6.83 -15.17 28.67
N CYS A 44 -7.34 -14.48 27.65
CA CYS A 44 -6.95 -13.12 27.30
C CYS A 44 -8.14 -12.17 27.11
N GLU A 45 -9.25 -12.45 27.82
CA GLU A 45 -10.44 -11.60 27.87
C GLU A 45 -11.14 -11.40 26.51
N GLY A 46 -10.99 -12.34 25.58
CA GLY A 46 -11.61 -12.26 24.25
C GLY A 46 -10.74 -11.60 23.18
N LEU A 47 -10.95 -11.96 21.92
CA LEU A 47 -10.17 -11.41 20.80
C LEU A 47 -10.30 -9.88 20.68
N ASP A 48 -11.49 -9.33 20.94
CA ASP A 48 -11.71 -7.88 20.84
C ASP A 48 -10.81 -7.10 21.81
N ASN A 49 -10.85 -7.44 23.11
CA ASN A 49 -9.99 -6.83 24.12
C ASN A 49 -8.50 -7.11 23.84
N PHE A 50 -8.16 -8.32 23.39
CA PHE A 50 -6.80 -8.68 23.00
C PHE A 50 -6.23 -7.73 21.95
N THR A 51 -7.01 -7.39 20.93
CA THR A 51 -6.60 -6.43 19.87
C THR A 51 -6.68 -4.95 20.30
N GLN A 52 -7.20 -4.64 21.49
CA GLN A 52 -7.25 -3.28 22.01
C GLN A 52 -6.19 -3.04 23.09
N SER A 53 -5.19 -3.92 23.20
CA SER A 53 -4.16 -3.82 24.24
C SER A 53 -3.35 -2.52 24.16
N TYR A 54 -3.32 -1.85 23.01
CA TYR A 54 -2.73 -0.51 22.85
C TYR A 54 -3.36 0.56 23.76
N ARG A 55 -4.57 0.33 24.30
CA ARG A 55 -5.23 1.22 25.28
C ARG A 55 -4.62 1.13 26.68
N GLN A 56 -3.83 0.08 26.94
CA GLN A 56 -3.20 -0.19 28.23
C GLN A 56 -1.68 -0.15 28.11
N TYR A 57 -1.12 -0.80 27.09
CA TYR A 57 0.32 -0.86 26.83
C TYR A 57 0.86 0.45 26.27
N GLY A 58 2.10 0.77 26.61
CA GLY A 58 2.73 2.05 26.30
C GLY A 58 2.55 3.05 27.44
N ILE A 59 2.39 4.33 27.08
CA ILE A 59 2.32 5.45 28.02
C ILE A 59 1.03 6.23 27.75
N HIS A 60 0.14 6.31 28.73
CA HIS A 60 -1.21 6.88 28.58
C HIS A 60 -1.49 7.97 29.60
N VAL A 61 -2.20 9.01 29.17
CA VAL A 61 -2.75 10.03 30.07
C VAL A 61 -4.16 9.61 30.47
N GLU A 62 -4.36 9.44 31.77
CA GLU A 62 -5.64 9.07 32.37
C GLU A 62 -6.58 10.27 32.50
N ASN A 63 -7.87 10.00 32.75
CA ASN A 63 -8.89 11.04 32.93
C ASN A 63 -8.61 11.99 34.12
N ASP A 64 -7.81 11.55 35.10
CA ASP A 64 -7.37 12.35 36.26
C ASP A 64 -6.03 13.08 36.02
N ASN A 65 -5.55 13.13 34.77
CA ASN A 65 -4.24 13.62 34.35
C ASN A 65 -3.03 12.87 34.94
N SER A 66 -3.24 11.72 35.60
CA SER A 66 -2.12 10.81 35.88
C SER A 66 -1.60 10.18 34.59
N VAL A 67 -0.36 9.70 34.62
CA VAL A 67 0.22 8.93 33.52
C VAL A 67 0.35 7.47 33.95
N SER A 68 -0.27 6.56 33.22
CA SER A 68 -0.10 5.13 33.39
C SER A 68 0.86 4.59 32.33
N CYS A 69 1.67 3.60 32.71
CA CYS A 69 2.54 2.91 31.78
C CYS A 69 2.44 1.41 31.97
N LEU A 70 2.46 0.66 30.88
CA LEU A 70 2.53 -0.80 30.89
C LEU A 70 3.43 -1.29 29.75
N GLU A 71 4.41 -2.12 30.08
CA GLU A 71 5.36 -2.66 29.11
C GLU A 71 5.54 -4.17 29.30
N TRP A 72 5.88 -4.87 28.22
CA TRP A 72 6.34 -6.27 28.28
C TRP A 72 7.83 -6.34 27.96
N ALA A 73 8.60 -6.81 28.94
CA ALA A 73 10.06 -6.91 28.90
C ALA A 73 10.50 -8.05 29.83
N PRO A 74 10.27 -9.32 29.45
CA PRO A 74 10.53 -10.47 30.32
C PRO A 74 12.01 -10.65 30.65
N GLY A 75 12.91 -10.17 29.78
CA GLY A 75 14.35 -10.21 30.00
C GLY A 75 14.90 -9.14 30.93
N ALA A 76 14.14 -8.08 31.24
CA ALA A 76 14.63 -6.95 32.04
C ALA A 76 14.82 -7.31 33.52
N GLU A 77 15.85 -6.74 34.16
CA GLU A 77 16.09 -6.87 35.60
C GLU A 77 15.39 -5.76 36.41
N SER A 78 15.31 -4.56 35.84
CA SER A 78 14.55 -3.41 36.38
C SER A 78 14.28 -2.40 35.28
N MET A 79 13.22 -1.60 35.40
CA MET A 79 12.85 -0.57 34.43
C MET A 79 12.48 0.73 35.12
N ALA A 80 12.77 1.86 34.47
CA ALA A 80 12.35 3.19 34.91
C ALA A 80 11.92 4.05 33.71
N LEU A 81 10.90 4.88 33.88
CA LEU A 81 10.55 5.89 32.87
C LEU A 81 11.44 7.11 33.09
N VAL A 82 12.18 7.53 32.07
CA VAL A 82 13.11 8.65 32.14
C VAL A 82 12.82 9.65 31.03
N GLY A 83 13.17 10.91 31.26
CA GLY A 83 13.08 11.95 30.25
C GLY A 83 13.27 13.34 30.82
N ASP A 84 12.92 14.34 30.01
CA ASP A 84 13.07 15.75 30.40
C ASP A 84 12.30 16.08 31.68
N PHE A 85 11.15 15.42 31.89
CA PHE A 85 10.27 15.66 33.03
C PHE A 85 10.87 15.26 34.39
N ASN A 86 11.89 14.39 34.42
CA ASN A 86 12.53 13.91 35.65
C ASN A 86 14.07 13.98 35.60
N ASN A 87 14.62 14.82 34.71
CA ASN A 87 16.07 15.00 34.53
C ASN A 87 16.82 13.68 34.24
N TRP A 88 16.16 12.76 33.54
CA TRP A 88 16.74 11.46 33.16
C TRP A 88 17.19 10.58 34.34
N ASP A 89 16.59 10.73 35.52
CA ASP A 89 16.95 9.96 36.73
C ASP A 89 16.36 8.53 36.70
N THR A 90 17.25 7.53 36.61
CA THR A 90 16.88 6.10 36.59
C THR A 90 16.47 5.54 37.96
N ASN A 91 16.63 6.31 39.03
CA ASN A 91 16.15 5.95 40.38
C ASN A 91 14.78 6.57 40.69
N ALA A 92 14.27 7.44 39.82
CA ALA A 92 12.91 7.94 39.84
C ALA A 92 11.99 7.01 39.02
N ASN A 93 10.66 7.23 39.12
CA ASN A 93 9.63 6.64 38.24
C ASN A 93 9.88 5.17 37.84
N ILE A 94 10.18 4.33 38.83
CA ILE A 94 10.53 2.91 38.67
C ILE A 94 9.27 2.09 38.36
N TYR A 95 9.33 1.23 37.36
CA TYR A 95 8.25 0.29 37.07
C TYR A 95 8.24 -0.87 38.08
N GLU A 96 7.05 -1.30 38.46
CA GLU A 96 6.79 -2.50 39.24
C GLU A 96 6.62 -3.71 38.32
N ASN A 97 7.34 -4.80 38.60
CA ASN A 97 7.12 -6.08 37.91
C ASN A 97 5.83 -6.72 38.43
N ILE A 98 4.85 -6.85 37.56
CA ILE A 98 3.51 -7.39 37.89
C ILE A 98 3.34 -8.85 37.48
N GLY A 99 4.45 -9.55 37.18
CA GLY A 99 4.46 -10.94 36.72
C GLY A 99 4.34 -11.08 35.21
N PHE A 100 4.55 -12.30 34.70
CA PHE A 100 4.52 -12.64 33.26
C PHE A 100 5.42 -11.76 32.36
N GLY A 101 6.47 -11.18 32.93
CA GLY A 101 7.37 -10.26 32.23
C GLY A 101 6.76 -8.87 31.95
N LYS A 102 5.63 -8.54 32.57
CA LYS A 102 4.96 -7.24 32.45
C LYS A 102 5.40 -6.30 33.57
N TRP A 103 5.51 -5.03 33.22
CA TRP A 103 6.01 -3.96 34.08
C TRP A 103 5.03 -2.80 34.05
N SER A 104 4.60 -2.29 35.20
CA SER A 104 3.64 -1.19 35.29
C SER A 104 4.16 -0.01 36.12
N LEU A 105 3.72 1.19 35.77
CA LEU A 105 4.06 2.42 36.49
C LEU A 105 2.84 3.34 36.48
N LYS A 106 2.60 4.06 37.58
CA LYS A 106 1.63 5.16 37.63
C LYS A 106 2.26 6.42 38.22
N ILE A 107 2.27 7.50 37.45
CA ILE A 107 2.76 8.82 37.86
C ILE A 107 1.56 9.70 38.17
N LYS A 108 1.47 10.19 39.40
CA LYS A 108 0.36 11.05 39.85
C LYS A 108 0.37 12.40 39.10
N PRO A 109 -0.79 13.05 38.95
CA PRO A 109 -0.84 14.43 38.47
C PRO A 109 -0.03 15.34 39.38
N LYS A 110 0.36 16.50 38.86
CA LYS A 110 0.99 17.55 39.66
C LYS A 110 0.00 18.07 40.72
N THR A 111 0.52 18.80 41.70
CA THR A 111 -0.29 19.40 42.78
C THR A 111 -1.36 20.36 42.28
N ASP A 112 -1.17 20.95 41.09
CA ASP A 112 -2.15 21.80 40.40
C ASP A 112 -3.17 21.02 39.55
N GLY A 113 -3.12 19.69 39.57
CA GLY A 113 -4.01 18.80 38.82
C GLY A 113 -3.61 18.59 37.35
N THR A 114 -2.50 19.17 36.89
CA THR A 114 -2.04 19.03 35.50
C THR A 114 -1.20 17.78 35.28
N CYS A 115 -1.06 17.38 34.01
CA CYS A 115 -0.27 16.22 33.62
C CYS A 115 1.19 16.36 34.09
N PRO A 116 1.80 15.30 34.67
CA PRO A 116 3.17 15.37 35.17
C PRO A 116 4.21 15.56 34.06
N ILE A 117 3.92 15.09 32.85
CA ILE A 117 4.79 15.16 31.68
C ILE A 117 4.20 16.18 30.69
N ALA A 118 5.01 17.12 30.22
CA ALA A 118 4.57 18.11 29.25
C ALA A 118 4.53 17.51 27.83
N HIS A 119 3.61 17.99 27.00
CA HIS A 119 3.56 17.63 25.58
C HIS A 119 4.91 17.95 24.90
N ASN A 120 5.40 17.02 24.06
CA ASN A 120 6.69 17.08 23.36
C ASN A 120 7.91 17.07 24.30
N SER A 121 7.76 16.65 25.55
CA SER A 121 8.91 16.20 26.33
C SER A 121 9.47 14.92 25.72
N VAL A 122 10.81 14.82 25.67
CA VAL A 122 11.48 13.59 25.29
C VAL A 122 11.38 12.58 26.42
N LEU A 123 11.02 11.35 26.07
CA LEU A 123 10.93 10.20 26.96
C LEU A 123 11.77 9.04 26.42
N LYS A 124 12.26 8.21 27.34
CA LYS A 124 12.76 6.86 27.09
C LYS A 124 12.41 5.93 28.25
N VAL A 125 12.45 4.64 27.99
CA VAL A 125 12.39 3.62 29.04
C VAL A 125 13.82 3.14 29.29
N ALA A 126 14.31 3.35 30.51
CA ALA A 126 15.61 2.84 30.94
C ALA A 126 15.44 1.37 31.34
N VAL A 127 16.00 0.46 30.56
CA VAL A 127 15.92 -0.99 30.77
C VAL A 127 17.25 -1.49 31.30
N LYS A 128 17.25 -2.11 32.48
CA LYS A 128 18.46 -2.69 33.07
C LYS A 128 18.62 -4.15 32.68
N LYS A 129 19.80 -4.50 32.18
CA LYS A 129 20.22 -5.88 31.94
C LYS A 129 21.72 -6.02 32.16
N ASN A 130 22.16 -7.11 32.78
CA ASN A 130 23.58 -7.36 33.06
C ASN A 130 24.25 -6.20 33.80
N GLY A 131 23.53 -5.57 34.73
CA GLY A 131 24.03 -4.44 35.51
C GLY A 131 24.10 -3.07 34.80
N LYS A 132 23.75 -2.99 33.50
CA LYS A 132 23.76 -1.73 32.71
C LYS A 132 22.35 -1.31 32.35
N PHE A 133 22.09 0.00 32.34
CA PHE A 133 20.89 0.58 31.74
C PHE A 133 21.13 0.94 30.27
N ASP A 134 20.21 0.51 29.41
CA ASP A 134 20.08 0.99 28.04
C ASP A 134 18.77 1.78 27.89
N TYR A 135 18.78 2.82 27.07
CA TYR A 135 17.64 3.74 26.94
C TYR A 135 16.88 3.50 25.65
N LYS A 136 15.67 2.97 25.79
CA LYS A 136 14.88 2.43 24.69
C LYS A 136 13.61 3.24 24.42
N LEU A 137 13.09 3.17 23.21
CA LEU A 137 11.76 3.69 22.85
C LEU A 137 10.73 2.61 23.15
N SER A 138 9.60 2.97 23.78
CA SER A 138 8.51 2.02 24.01
C SER A 138 8.14 1.30 22.70
N PRO A 139 7.95 -0.03 22.69
CA PRO A 139 7.40 -0.75 21.53
C PRO A 139 6.06 -0.17 21.06
N TRP A 140 5.33 0.45 21.99
CA TRP A 140 4.01 1.05 21.82
C TRP A 140 4.08 2.58 21.65
N ALA A 141 5.27 3.14 21.41
CA ALA A 141 5.43 4.56 21.14
C ALA A 141 4.56 4.99 19.94
N ASN A 142 3.71 5.99 20.16
CA ASN A 142 2.80 6.52 19.16
C ASN A 142 3.34 7.76 18.43
N TYR A 143 4.47 8.32 18.87
CA TYR A 143 5.18 9.38 18.17
C TYR A 143 6.64 9.42 18.58
N VAL A 144 7.52 9.40 17.59
CA VAL A 144 8.97 9.48 17.78
C VAL A 144 9.52 10.46 16.74
N THR A 145 10.56 11.20 17.06
CA THR A 145 11.16 12.20 16.16
C THR A 145 12.67 12.14 16.23
N CYS A 146 13.36 12.50 15.14
CA CYS A 146 14.80 12.72 15.15
C CYS A 146 15.09 14.22 15.10
N ALA A 147 15.91 14.73 16.02
CA ALA A 147 16.38 16.11 15.95
C ALA A 147 17.33 16.29 14.74
N ASN A 148 17.37 17.50 14.17
CA ASN A 148 18.09 17.80 12.92
C ASN A 148 19.62 17.51 12.95
N ASP A 149 20.18 17.34 14.13
CA ASP A 149 21.59 17.09 14.44
C ASP A 149 21.86 15.69 15.01
N ASN A 150 20.83 14.84 15.09
CA ASN A 150 20.92 13.49 15.64
C ASN A 150 20.68 12.43 14.57
N ILE A 151 21.13 11.20 14.85
CA ILE A 151 20.84 10.01 14.04
C ILE A 151 19.84 9.07 14.73
N VAL A 152 19.63 9.24 16.03
CA VAL A 152 18.75 8.40 16.85
C VAL A 152 17.42 9.10 17.09
N PHE A 153 16.32 8.38 16.89
CA PHE A 153 14.99 8.87 17.21
C PHE A 153 14.72 8.87 18.72
N HIS A 154 13.89 9.82 19.14
CA HIS A 154 13.46 10.00 20.53
C HIS A 154 11.94 9.93 20.61
N GLN A 155 11.41 9.26 21.64
CA GLN A 155 9.97 9.20 21.86
C GLN A 155 9.49 10.54 22.40
N GLN A 156 8.53 11.12 21.68
CA GLN A 156 7.91 12.37 22.05
C GLN A 156 6.65 12.08 22.84
N PHE A 157 6.47 12.74 23.98
CA PHE A 157 5.23 12.63 24.73
C PHE A 157 4.09 13.36 23.99
N TYR A 158 3.34 12.61 23.18
CA TYR A 158 2.30 13.18 22.32
C TYR A 158 0.95 13.30 23.05
N ASN A 159 0.78 14.43 23.74
CA ASN A 159 -0.47 14.81 24.40
C ASN A 159 -0.85 16.26 24.06
N PRO A 160 -1.18 16.58 22.80
CA PRO A 160 -1.50 17.95 22.41
C PRO A 160 -2.75 18.46 23.17
N PRO A 161 -2.85 19.78 23.46
CA PRO A 161 -4.01 20.35 24.14
C PRO A 161 -5.33 20.15 23.38
N THR A 162 -5.27 19.97 22.07
CA THR A 162 -6.40 19.66 21.21
C THR A 162 -6.00 18.54 20.27
N LYS A 163 -6.67 17.39 20.40
CA LYS A 163 -6.50 16.24 19.52
C LYS A 163 -7.48 16.31 18.36
N TYR A 164 -7.02 16.00 17.16
CA TYR A 164 -7.88 15.82 16.01
C TYR A 164 -8.68 14.52 16.12
N SER A 165 -9.99 14.62 15.87
CA SER A 165 -10.90 13.48 15.76
C SER A 165 -11.46 13.43 14.35
N ILE A 166 -11.42 12.24 13.75
CA ILE A 166 -12.00 11.96 12.43
C ILE A 166 -13.51 12.23 12.49
N LYS A 167 -14.03 12.92 11.47
CA LYS A 167 -15.42 13.39 11.44
C LYS A 167 -16.25 12.64 10.40
N THR A 168 -15.59 12.06 9.41
CA THR A 168 -16.19 11.39 8.27
C THR A 168 -16.32 9.90 8.56
N SER A 169 -17.43 9.29 8.14
CA SER A 169 -17.58 7.84 8.17
C SER A 169 -16.82 7.18 7.02
N HIS A 170 -16.40 5.94 7.21
CA HIS A 170 -15.81 5.11 6.16
C HIS A 170 -16.64 5.13 4.86
N PRO A 171 -16.02 5.31 3.68
CA PRO A 171 -16.69 5.17 2.40
C PRO A 171 -17.23 3.76 2.21
N LYS A 172 -18.21 3.60 1.31
CA LYS A 172 -18.73 2.28 0.96
C LYS A 172 -17.68 1.48 0.20
N LYS A 173 -17.52 0.20 0.56
CA LYS A 173 -16.67 -0.73 -0.18
C LYS A 173 -17.03 -0.74 -1.67
N PRO A 174 -16.08 -0.42 -2.57
CA PRO A 174 -16.36 -0.44 -4.00
C PRO A 174 -16.50 -1.89 -4.51
N LYS A 175 -17.18 -2.07 -5.66
CA LYS A 175 -17.33 -3.39 -6.29
C LYS A 175 -16.01 -3.97 -6.79
N SER A 176 -15.06 -3.09 -7.11
CA SER A 176 -13.73 -3.37 -7.66
C SER A 176 -12.77 -2.29 -7.19
N LEU A 177 -11.50 -2.66 -6.98
CA LEU A 177 -10.49 -1.75 -6.47
C LEU A 177 -9.71 -1.12 -7.63
N ARG A 178 -9.65 0.22 -7.62
CA ARG A 178 -8.78 1.03 -8.46
C ARG A 178 -7.88 1.80 -7.52
N ILE A 179 -6.70 1.23 -7.30
CA ILE A 179 -5.77 1.59 -6.24
C ILE A 179 -4.73 2.54 -6.79
N TYR A 180 -4.59 3.70 -6.14
CA TYR A 180 -3.49 4.62 -6.33
C TYR A 180 -2.48 4.42 -5.21
N GLU A 181 -1.35 3.79 -5.52
CA GLU A 181 -0.27 3.54 -4.57
C GLU A 181 0.61 4.79 -4.45
N ALA A 182 0.82 5.24 -3.22
CA ALA A 182 1.46 6.51 -2.93
C ALA A 182 2.38 6.46 -1.71
N HIS A 183 3.41 7.30 -1.76
CA HIS A 183 4.31 7.56 -0.64
C HIS A 183 4.31 9.08 -0.37
N VAL A 184 3.97 9.48 0.85
CA VAL A 184 3.77 10.90 1.22
C VAL A 184 5.03 11.73 0.99
N GLY A 185 6.19 11.31 1.52
CA GLY A 185 7.41 12.11 1.46
C GLY A 185 7.93 12.45 0.05
N ILE A 186 7.64 11.65 -0.99
CA ILE A 186 8.13 11.89 -2.36
C ILE A 186 7.08 12.58 -3.24
N SER A 187 5.93 12.91 -2.66
CA SER A 187 4.75 13.37 -3.41
C SER A 187 4.83 14.81 -3.88
N GLY A 188 5.85 15.56 -3.47
CA GLY A 188 6.07 16.95 -3.89
C GLY A 188 6.91 17.08 -5.16
N ASN A 189 6.84 18.25 -5.82
CA ASN A 189 7.70 18.61 -6.97
C ASN A 189 9.15 18.89 -6.60
N GLU A 190 9.40 19.25 -5.34
CA GLU A 190 10.71 19.64 -4.84
C GLU A 190 11.48 18.41 -4.34
N GLY A 191 12.81 18.45 -4.45
CA GLY A 191 13.70 17.44 -3.85
C GLY A 191 13.78 17.61 -2.33
N LYS A 192 12.67 17.41 -1.63
CA LYS A 192 12.56 17.44 -0.17
C LYS A 192 11.44 16.51 0.28
N ILE A 193 11.42 16.19 1.57
CA ILE A 193 10.33 15.43 2.17
C ILE A 193 9.05 16.27 2.17
N ASN A 194 8.00 15.78 1.52
CA ASN A 194 6.67 16.40 1.52
C ASN A 194 5.85 16.00 2.77
N SER A 195 4.83 16.80 3.11
CA SER A 195 4.04 16.61 4.33
C SER A 195 2.70 15.89 4.11
N TYR A 196 2.12 15.34 5.18
CA TYR A 196 0.76 14.80 5.18
C TYR A 196 -0.27 15.86 4.76
N ARG A 197 -0.11 17.12 5.20
CA ARG A 197 -1.01 18.22 4.84
C ARG A 197 -0.93 18.54 3.35
N ASP A 198 0.28 18.67 2.81
CA ASP A 198 0.48 18.94 1.39
C ASP A 198 -0.08 17.82 0.51
N PHE A 199 0.09 16.55 0.93
CA PHE A 199 -0.52 15.41 0.26
C PHE A 199 -2.05 15.51 0.25
N SER A 200 -2.63 15.86 1.40
CA SER A 200 -4.08 15.98 1.59
C SER A 200 -4.70 17.06 0.71
N GLU A 201 -4.03 18.20 0.59
CA GLU A 201 -4.53 19.36 -0.13
C GLU A 201 -4.29 19.26 -1.63
N ASN A 202 -3.14 18.72 -2.04
CA ASN A 202 -2.69 18.81 -3.43
C ASN A 202 -2.74 17.50 -4.20
N ILE A 203 -2.60 16.35 -3.52
CA ILE A 203 -2.48 15.05 -4.17
C ILE A 203 -3.79 14.27 -4.13
N LEU A 204 -4.51 14.25 -2.99
CA LEU A 204 -5.82 13.58 -2.91
C LEU A 204 -6.81 14.07 -3.98
N PRO A 205 -6.96 15.38 -4.27
CA PRO A 205 -7.86 15.82 -5.34
C PRO A 205 -7.45 15.33 -6.73
N ARG A 206 -6.14 15.16 -6.98
CA ARG A 206 -5.63 14.61 -8.24
C ARG A 206 -6.02 13.14 -8.38
N ILE A 207 -5.83 12.35 -7.33
CA ILE A 207 -6.22 10.94 -7.28
C ILE A 207 -7.72 10.77 -7.56
N ALA A 208 -8.56 11.54 -6.86
CA ALA A 208 -10.01 11.51 -7.04
C ALA A 208 -10.43 11.93 -8.46
N LYS A 209 -9.87 13.02 -9.00
CA LYS A 209 -10.11 13.48 -10.37
C LYS A 209 -9.77 12.42 -11.42
N GLN A 210 -8.78 11.59 -11.12
CA GLN A 210 -8.28 10.57 -12.02
C GLN A 210 -9.15 9.29 -12.04
N GLY A 211 -10.11 9.18 -11.11
CA GLY A 211 -11.11 8.11 -11.09
C GLY A 211 -10.71 6.88 -10.27
N TYR A 212 -9.60 6.95 -9.55
CA TYR A 212 -9.25 5.96 -8.52
C TYR A 212 -10.25 6.06 -7.37
N ASN A 213 -10.49 4.93 -6.69
CA ASN A 213 -11.41 4.85 -5.55
C ASN A 213 -10.71 4.41 -4.26
N THR A 214 -9.44 4.03 -4.35
CA THR A 214 -8.65 3.47 -3.25
C THR A 214 -7.24 4.06 -3.28
N ILE A 215 -6.67 4.33 -2.11
CA ILE A 215 -5.27 4.71 -1.94
C ILE A 215 -4.56 3.58 -1.21
N GLN A 216 -3.40 3.14 -1.71
CA GLN A 216 -2.46 2.33 -0.93
C GLN A 216 -1.37 3.27 -0.40
N LEU A 217 -1.36 3.51 0.92
CA LEU A 217 -0.47 4.47 1.55
C LEU A 217 0.75 3.76 2.16
N MET A 218 1.91 3.97 1.53
CA MET A 218 3.19 3.35 1.91
C MET A 218 3.93 4.18 2.96
N ALA A 219 4.88 3.52 3.64
CA ALA A 219 5.86 4.15 4.54
C ALA A 219 5.26 4.97 5.68
N VAL A 220 4.07 4.61 6.15
CA VAL A 220 3.40 5.30 7.26
C VAL A 220 3.96 4.87 8.61
N MET A 221 4.17 3.57 8.84
CA MET A 221 4.85 3.10 10.05
C MET A 221 6.25 3.70 10.14
N GLU A 222 6.63 4.19 11.31
CA GLU A 222 7.90 4.90 11.46
C GLU A 222 9.10 3.97 11.16
N HIS A 223 10.04 4.52 10.41
CA HIS A 223 11.22 3.82 9.91
C HIS A 223 12.40 4.78 9.94
N ALA A 224 13.46 4.46 10.70
CA ALA A 224 14.61 5.36 10.82
C ALA A 224 15.37 5.56 9.49
N TYR A 225 15.43 4.54 8.64
CA TYR A 225 16.13 4.61 7.36
C TYR A 225 15.18 4.99 6.21
N TYR A 226 15.20 6.25 5.78
CA TYR A 226 14.24 6.77 4.78
C TYR A 226 14.31 6.03 3.43
N ALA A 227 15.51 5.65 2.99
CA ALA A 227 15.71 4.89 1.75
C ALA A 227 15.29 3.42 1.85
N SER A 228 14.79 2.94 2.99
CA SER A 228 14.08 1.66 3.08
C SER A 228 12.71 1.69 2.43
N PHE A 229 12.21 2.87 2.06
CA PHE A 229 10.88 3.06 1.50
C PHE A 229 9.73 2.61 2.42
N GLY A 230 9.99 2.61 3.73
CA GLY A 230 9.04 2.18 4.76
C GLY A 230 9.25 0.76 5.27
N TYR A 231 10.09 -0.04 4.61
CA TYR A 231 10.22 -1.47 4.90
C TYR A 231 11.07 -1.78 6.15
N GLN A 232 11.91 -0.84 6.61
CA GLN A 232 12.70 -1.02 7.83
C GLN A 232 12.03 -0.34 9.03
N VAL A 233 10.88 -0.88 9.46
CA VAL A 233 10.08 -0.33 10.56
C VAL A 233 10.83 -0.41 11.90
N THR A 234 10.81 0.70 12.64
CA THR A 234 11.44 0.84 13.96
C THR A 234 10.41 1.02 15.07
N SER A 235 9.35 1.80 14.84
CA SER A 235 8.27 2.05 15.83
C SER A 235 6.89 1.80 15.19
N PHE A 236 6.31 0.64 15.50
CA PHE A 236 5.15 0.10 14.79
C PHE A 236 3.84 0.88 15.01
N PHE A 237 3.71 1.57 16.14
CA PHE A 237 2.52 2.36 16.49
C PHE A 237 2.66 3.85 16.15
N ALA A 238 3.85 4.28 15.71
CA ALA A 238 4.13 5.67 15.38
C ALA A 238 3.94 5.91 13.87
N PRO A 239 3.14 6.91 13.47
CA PRO A 239 3.17 7.40 12.10
C PRO A 239 4.49 8.14 11.87
N SER A 240 5.05 8.02 10.67
CA SER A 240 6.37 8.58 10.39
C SER A 240 6.35 10.09 10.57
N SER A 241 7.18 10.56 11.50
CA SER A 241 7.29 11.96 11.90
C SER A 241 7.85 12.87 10.82
N ARG A 242 8.52 12.28 9.82
CA ARG A 242 9.05 12.98 8.64
C ARG A 242 7.99 13.77 7.88
N PHE A 243 6.75 13.30 7.88
CA PHE A 243 5.68 13.90 7.10
C PHE A 243 4.75 14.80 7.93
N GLY A 244 4.87 14.77 9.26
CA GLY A 244 4.04 15.57 10.16
C GLY A 244 3.75 14.85 11.48
N THR A 245 2.70 15.32 12.15
CA THR A 245 2.22 14.77 13.42
C THR A 245 1.20 13.64 13.21
N PRO A 246 0.89 12.83 14.24
CA PRO A 246 -0.23 11.89 14.22
C PRO A 246 -1.55 12.53 13.80
N ASP A 247 -1.83 13.76 14.24
CA ASP A 247 -3.07 14.46 13.89
C ASP A 247 -3.12 14.83 12.40
N ASP A 248 -1.97 15.14 11.79
CA ASP A 248 -1.89 15.43 10.35
C ASP A 248 -2.20 14.20 9.50
N LEU A 249 -1.83 13.00 9.96
CA LEU A 249 -2.21 11.75 9.29
C LEU A 249 -3.72 11.48 9.41
N LYS A 250 -4.32 11.71 10.59
CA LYS A 250 -5.77 11.59 10.75
C LYS A 250 -6.52 12.55 9.82
N MET A 251 -6.03 13.78 9.68
CA MET A 251 -6.58 14.76 8.74
C MET A 251 -6.48 14.28 7.29
N LEU A 252 -5.39 13.61 6.90
CA LEU A 252 -5.22 13.04 5.58
C LEU A 252 -6.26 11.96 5.29
N VAL A 253 -6.43 11.00 6.21
CA VAL A 253 -7.40 9.92 6.04
C VAL A 253 -8.84 10.46 6.01
N ASP A 254 -9.20 11.37 6.94
CA ASP A 254 -10.51 12.03 6.94
C ASP A 254 -10.76 12.78 5.63
N ARG A 255 -9.74 13.47 5.09
CA ARG A 255 -9.84 14.17 3.80
C ARG A 255 -10.02 13.21 2.62
N ALA A 256 -9.37 12.05 2.63
CA ALA A 256 -9.56 11.04 1.60
C ALA A 256 -10.99 10.49 1.64
N HIS A 257 -11.53 10.21 2.84
CA HIS A 257 -12.91 9.79 3.03
C HIS A 257 -13.93 10.82 2.55
N GLN A 258 -13.69 12.12 2.79
CA GLN A 258 -14.53 13.20 2.25
C GLN A 258 -14.58 13.23 0.71
N LEU A 259 -13.53 12.73 0.04
CA LEU A 259 -13.47 12.58 -1.41
C LEU A 259 -14.03 11.23 -1.89
N GLY A 260 -14.54 10.39 -1.00
CA GLY A 260 -15.06 9.06 -1.30
C GLY A 260 -13.97 8.02 -1.59
N LEU A 261 -12.72 8.30 -1.21
CA LEU A 261 -11.58 7.39 -1.38
C LEU A 261 -11.41 6.56 -0.12
N ILE A 262 -11.31 5.24 -0.27
CA ILE A 262 -10.84 4.37 0.82
C ILE A 262 -9.30 4.42 0.88
N VAL A 263 -8.73 4.25 2.07
CA VAL A 263 -7.28 4.30 2.33
C VAL A 263 -6.83 2.99 2.97
N LEU A 264 -5.93 2.29 2.29
CA LEU A 264 -5.26 1.10 2.78
C LEU A 264 -3.88 1.48 3.30
N LEU A 265 -3.47 0.90 4.42
CA LEU A 265 -2.15 1.05 5.01
C LEU A 265 -1.22 -0.07 4.56
N ASP A 266 0.04 0.25 4.30
CA ASP A 266 1.07 -0.78 4.16
C ASP A 266 1.56 -1.26 5.53
N VAL A 267 1.37 -2.55 5.81
CA VAL A 267 1.69 -3.21 7.07
C VAL A 267 2.90 -4.10 6.87
N VAL A 268 4.02 -3.72 7.49
CA VAL A 268 5.26 -4.48 7.48
C VAL A 268 5.35 -5.29 8.77
N HIS A 269 4.62 -6.40 8.83
CA HIS A 269 4.68 -7.35 9.96
C HIS A 269 5.57 -8.56 9.66
N SER A 270 6.19 -8.62 8.49
CA SER A 270 7.05 -9.73 8.07
C SER A 270 8.41 -9.75 8.81
N HIS A 271 8.92 -8.57 9.16
CA HIS A 271 10.19 -8.37 9.85
C HIS A 271 10.20 -7.01 10.59
N ALA A 272 11.26 -6.76 11.35
CA ALA A 272 11.54 -5.46 11.97
C ALA A 272 12.99 -5.03 11.69
N SER A 273 13.25 -3.72 11.73
CA SER A 273 14.61 -3.20 11.66
C SER A 273 15.49 -3.79 12.75
N LYS A 274 16.77 -4.02 12.44
CA LYS A 274 17.78 -4.43 13.42
C LYS A 274 18.25 -3.30 14.35
N ASN A 275 17.73 -2.09 14.18
CA ASN A 275 18.06 -0.95 15.02
C ASN A 275 17.77 -1.21 16.51
N VAL A 276 18.77 -0.94 17.36
CA VAL A 276 18.75 -1.23 18.80
C VAL A 276 18.39 0.01 19.64
N GLU A 277 18.87 1.18 19.25
CA GLU A 277 18.70 2.44 20.01
C GLU A 277 17.32 3.07 19.83
N ASP A 278 16.77 2.95 18.63
CA ASP A 278 15.50 3.54 18.21
C ASP A 278 14.53 2.54 17.57
N GLY A 279 14.84 1.24 17.63
CA GLY A 279 13.99 0.17 17.12
C GLY A 279 13.61 -0.85 18.19
N LEU A 280 12.81 -1.83 17.78
CA LEU A 280 12.33 -2.91 18.65
C LEU A 280 13.43 -3.93 19.04
N ASN A 281 14.56 -3.93 18.33
CA ASN A 281 15.63 -4.91 18.53
C ASN A 281 16.25 -4.77 19.93
N GLN A 282 16.43 -5.91 20.60
CA GLN A 282 16.99 -5.97 21.96
C GLN A 282 16.30 -5.02 22.95
N TRP A 283 14.98 -4.85 22.82
CA TRP A 283 14.17 -3.97 23.67
C TRP A 283 14.36 -4.27 25.16
N ASP A 284 14.33 -5.55 25.56
CA ASP A 284 14.50 -5.97 26.96
C ASP A 284 15.95 -6.36 27.32
N GLY A 285 16.91 -6.01 26.45
CA GLY A 285 18.32 -6.37 26.57
C GLY A 285 18.64 -7.80 26.12
N THR A 286 17.70 -8.53 25.52
CA THR A 286 17.91 -9.88 24.96
C THR A 286 17.68 -9.92 23.45
N ASP A 287 18.21 -10.93 22.75
CA ASP A 287 17.85 -11.16 21.35
C ASP A 287 16.44 -11.76 21.17
N GLY A 288 15.74 -12.10 22.27
CA GLY A 288 14.41 -12.71 22.26
C GLY A 288 13.26 -11.70 22.40
N GLY A 289 12.26 -12.07 23.19
CA GLY A 289 11.05 -11.27 23.40
C GLY A 289 10.13 -11.35 22.19
N TYR A 290 10.05 -10.26 21.41
CA TYR A 290 9.23 -10.21 20.20
C TYR A 290 9.78 -11.08 19.05
N PHE A 291 11.06 -11.46 19.12
CA PHE A 291 11.77 -12.16 18.05
C PHE A 291 12.23 -13.55 18.47
N HIS A 292 12.47 -14.41 17.49
CA HIS A 292 13.20 -15.64 17.76
C HIS A 292 14.63 -15.32 18.24
N ASN A 293 15.09 -16.00 19.29
CA ASN A 293 16.37 -15.74 19.96
C ASN A 293 17.58 -16.47 19.36
N ASN A 294 17.42 -17.11 18.20
CA ASN A 294 18.46 -17.89 17.53
C ASN A 294 18.57 -17.46 16.05
N VAL A 295 19.29 -18.23 15.23
CA VAL A 295 19.51 -17.93 13.81
C VAL A 295 18.21 -17.75 13.01
N ARG A 296 17.08 -18.33 13.45
CA ARG A 296 15.75 -18.13 12.85
C ARG A 296 15.25 -16.70 13.00
N GLY A 297 15.75 -15.95 13.98
CA GLY A 297 15.34 -14.58 14.28
C GLY A 297 15.99 -13.51 13.42
N PHE A 298 16.71 -13.90 12.37
CA PHE A 298 17.44 -12.98 11.50
C PHE A 298 17.23 -13.30 10.02
N HIS A 299 16.86 -12.29 9.24
CA HIS A 299 16.69 -12.40 7.79
C HIS A 299 17.93 -11.86 7.07
N GLN A 300 18.75 -12.76 6.52
CA GLN A 300 20.08 -12.40 5.99
C GLN A 300 20.03 -11.40 4.82
N LEU A 301 19.11 -11.56 3.88
CA LEU A 301 19.03 -10.70 2.69
C LEU A 301 18.55 -9.28 3.02
N TRP A 302 17.64 -9.15 3.99
CA TRP A 302 17.07 -7.86 4.40
C TRP A 302 17.79 -7.27 5.61
N ASP A 303 18.76 -8.00 6.18
CA ASP A 303 19.56 -7.55 7.33
C ASP A 303 18.66 -7.11 8.53
N SER A 304 17.67 -7.95 8.85
CA SER A 304 16.52 -7.61 9.70
C SER A 304 16.17 -8.68 10.73
N ARG A 305 15.36 -8.33 11.75
CA ARG A 305 14.86 -9.27 12.78
C ARG A 305 13.53 -9.92 12.35
N LEU A 306 13.32 -11.18 12.77
CA LEU A 306 12.10 -11.95 12.47
C LEU A 306 11.30 -12.26 13.75
N PHE A 307 10.01 -11.92 13.72
CA PHE A 307 9.07 -12.09 14.83
C PHE A 307 8.89 -13.56 15.22
N ASP A 308 8.73 -13.81 16.52
CA ASP A 308 8.21 -15.07 17.02
C ASP A 308 6.68 -15.02 17.10
N TYR A 309 5.99 -15.38 16.01
CA TYR A 309 4.52 -15.36 15.94
C TYR A 309 3.85 -16.41 16.85
N ALA A 310 4.59 -17.33 17.47
CA ALA A 310 4.02 -18.28 18.42
C ALA A 310 3.80 -17.66 19.81
N GLU A 311 4.61 -16.65 20.14
CA GLU A 311 4.58 -15.92 21.41
C GLU A 311 3.31 -15.06 21.53
N ILE A 312 2.64 -15.15 22.68
CA ILE A 312 1.32 -14.53 22.87
C ILE A 312 1.41 -13.01 22.91
N GLU A 313 2.46 -12.45 23.51
CA GLU A 313 2.64 -11.00 23.57
C GLU A 313 3.10 -10.42 22.21
N THR A 314 3.79 -11.21 21.37
CA THR A 314 4.03 -10.85 19.97
C THR A 314 2.72 -10.82 19.16
N LEU A 315 1.85 -11.82 19.33
CA LEU A 315 0.52 -11.80 18.70
C LEU A 315 -0.31 -10.61 19.19
N ARG A 316 -0.28 -10.31 20.50
CA ARG A 316 -0.96 -9.15 21.09
C ARG A 316 -0.49 -7.85 20.46
N PHE A 317 0.83 -7.69 20.34
CA PHE A 317 1.46 -6.53 19.73
C PHE A 317 1.02 -6.35 18.28
N LEU A 318 1.15 -7.38 17.44
CA LEU A 318 0.85 -7.28 16.00
C LEU A 318 -0.66 -7.12 15.74
N LEU A 319 -1.52 -7.91 16.41
CA LEU A 319 -2.98 -7.77 16.23
C LEU A 319 -3.50 -6.44 16.79
N SER A 320 -2.95 -5.96 17.91
CA SER A 320 -3.28 -4.63 18.42
C SER A 320 -2.80 -3.52 17.51
N ASN A 321 -1.69 -3.73 16.81
CA ASN A 321 -1.18 -2.79 15.83
C ASN A 321 -2.12 -2.65 14.63
N LEU A 322 -2.68 -3.75 14.12
CA LEU A 322 -3.72 -3.67 13.09
C LEU A 322 -4.92 -2.86 13.57
N ARG A 323 -5.42 -3.18 14.77
CA ARG A 323 -6.59 -2.48 15.32
C ARG A 323 -6.32 -1.00 15.60
N TRP A 324 -5.11 -0.66 16.05
CA TRP A 324 -4.66 0.71 16.27
C TRP A 324 -4.80 1.58 15.02
N TRP A 325 -4.35 1.09 13.86
CA TRP A 325 -4.44 1.86 12.62
C TRP A 325 -5.89 2.06 12.13
N ILE A 326 -6.79 1.12 12.41
CA ILE A 326 -8.22 1.30 12.12
C ILE A 326 -8.84 2.30 13.10
N ASP A 327 -8.72 2.03 14.40
CA ASP A 327 -9.43 2.78 15.44
C ASP A 327 -8.92 4.23 15.58
N GLU A 328 -7.60 4.44 15.52
CA GLU A 328 -6.99 5.75 15.78
C GLU A 328 -6.92 6.63 14.51
N TYR A 329 -6.69 6.02 13.34
CA TYR A 329 -6.43 6.73 12.09
C TYR A 329 -7.48 6.51 11.00
N GLY A 330 -8.44 5.59 11.19
CA GLY A 330 -9.54 5.39 10.26
C GLY A 330 -9.17 4.69 8.95
N PHE A 331 -8.06 3.95 8.90
CA PHE A 331 -7.73 3.16 7.70
C PHE A 331 -8.83 2.12 7.40
N ASP A 332 -9.09 1.88 6.10
CA ASP A 332 -10.13 0.96 5.60
C ASP A 332 -9.61 -0.47 5.37
N GLY A 333 -8.30 -0.65 5.49
CA GLY A 333 -7.65 -1.94 5.43
C GLY A 333 -6.16 -1.87 5.18
N PHE A 334 -5.60 -2.99 4.75
CA PHE A 334 -4.17 -3.22 4.78
C PHE A 334 -3.65 -3.90 3.53
N ARG A 335 -2.43 -3.56 3.12
CA ARG A 335 -1.57 -4.47 2.39
C ARG A 335 -0.55 -5.04 3.36
N PHE A 336 -0.44 -6.36 3.44
CA PHE A 336 0.63 -7.01 4.20
C PHE A 336 1.83 -7.18 3.29
N ASP A 337 2.88 -6.41 3.53
CA ASP A 337 4.11 -6.47 2.77
C ASP A 337 4.89 -7.77 3.09
N VAL A 338 5.28 -8.44 2.00
CA VAL A 338 5.82 -9.81 1.96
C VAL A 338 5.11 -10.77 2.93
N GLY A 339 3.83 -11.04 2.64
CA GLY A 339 3.02 -12.00 3.39
C GLY A 339 2.52 -13.15 2.53
N ASN A 340 3.02 -14.38 2.77
CA ASN A 340 2.38 -15.61 2.29
C ASN A 340 1.06 -15.95 3.02
N ASN A 341 0.55 -15.04 3.87
CA ASN A 341 -0.59 -15.29 4.76
C ASN A 341 -1.58 -14.11 4.72
N SER A 342 -2.82 -14.38 4.35
CA SER A 342 -3.94 -13.43 4.40
C SER A 342 -4.66 -13.51 5.75
N PHE A 343 -4.89 -12.37 6.39
CA PHE A 343 -5.80 -12.25 7.55
C PHE A 343 -7.18 -11.77 7.06
N ILE A 344 -8.26 -12.28 7.66
CA ILE A 344 -9.64 -11.94 7.29
C ILE A 344 -10.30 -11.22 8.47
N PHE A 345 -10.60 -9.94 8.29
CA PHE A 345 -11.63 -9.24 9.06
C PHE A 345 -12.82 -8.99 8.11
N PRO A 346 -14.05 -9.33 8.50
CA PRO A 346 -15.22 -9.01 7.69
C PRO A 346 -15.28 -7.48 7.56
N ASP A 347 -15.32 -6.99 6.32
CA ASP A 347 -15.33 -5.57 5.91
C ASP A 347 -13.98 -4.85 5.74
N VAL A 348 -12.86 -5.47 6.11
CA VAL A 348 -11.51 -4.91 5.86
C VAL A 348 -10.92 -5.49 4.58
N ILE A 349 -10.33 -4.64 3.74
CA ILE A 349 -9.62 -5.10 2.54
C ILE A 349 -8.20 -5.50 2.95
N THR A 350 -7.80 -6.73 2.67
CA THR A 350 -6.43 -7.20 2.83
C THR A 350 -5.83 -7.59 1.47
N ILE A 351 -4.66 -7.03 1.14
CA ILE A 351 -3.88 -7.35 -0.06
C ILE A 351 -2.56 -7.99 0.38
N ALA A 352 -2.14 -9.06 -0.28
CA ALA A 352 -0.79 -9.60 -0.14
C ALA A 352 0.01 -9.24 -1.39
N GLU A 353 1.23 -8.72 -1.21
CA GLU A 353 2.11 -8.36 -2.34
C GLU A 353 2.81 -9.60 -2.92
N GLU A 354 2.81 -9.71 -4.25
CA GLU A 354 3.61 -10.66 -5.05
C GLU A 354 4.30 -9.89 -6.18
N VAL A 355 5.58 -10.18 -6.38
CA VAL A 355 6.47 -9.32 -7.18
C VAL A 355 6.70 -9.91 -8.56
N SER A 356 6.04 -9.35 -9.57
CA SER A 356 6.46 -9.47 -10.98
C SER A 356 6.33 -8.14 -11.76
N GLY A 357 6.79 -7.04 -11.13
CA GLY A 357 6.85 -5.72 -11.77
C GLY A 357 7.98 -5.64 -12.82
N MET A 358 7.64 -5.33 -14.07
CA MET A 358 8.59 -5.23 -15.19
C MET A 358 9.50 -3.97 -15.05
N PRO A 359 10.83 -4.13 -14.88
CA PRO A 359 11.76 -3.00 -14.87
C PRO A 359 12.08 -2.53 -16.31
N ALA A 360 12.73 -1.36 -16.42
CA ALA A 360 13.43 -0.85 -17.61
C ALA A 360 12.67 0.01 -18.65
N LEU A 361 11.47 0.50 -18.37
CA LEU A 361 10.74 1.37 -19.34
C LEU A 361 11.55 2.60 -19.79
N CYS A 362 12.38 3.17 -18.90
CA CYS A 362 13.17 4.39 -19.15
C CYS A 362 14.68 4.13 -19.38
N ARG A 363 15.12 2.89 -19.61
CA ARG A 363 16.53 2.58 -19.94
C ARG A 363 16.83 2.84 -21.43
N PRO A 364 18.10 3.04 -21.82
CA PRO A 364 18.52 3.13 -23.22
C PRO A 364 18.03 1.91 -24.03
N VAL A 365 17.75 2.12 -25.32
CA VAL A 365 17.37 1.04 -26.24
C VAL A 365 18.46 -0.04 -26.32
N SER A 366 19.74 0.36 -26.20
CA SER A 366 20.89 -0.55 -26.12
C SER A 366 20.89 -1.48 -24.89
N GLU A 367 20.06 -1.19 -23.88
CA GLU A 367 19.94 -1.96 -22.64
C GLU A 367 18.54 -2.59 -22.47
N GLY A 368 17.69 -2.53 -23.51
CA GLY A 368 16.34 -3.11 -23.49
C GLY A 368 15.21 -2.19 -22.99
N GLY A 369 15.46 -0.88 -22.79
CA GLY A 369 14.42 0.10 -22.43
C GLY A 369 13.89 0.94 -23.61
N GLN A 370 12.94 1.85 -23.36
CA GLN A 370 12.32 2.68 -24.42
C GLN A 370 13.11 3.94 -24.84
N GLY A 371 14.25 4.24 -24.20
CA GLY A 371 15.23 5.23 -24.66
C GLY A 371 15.14 6.66 -24.07
N PHE A 372 16.21 7.45 -24.29
CA PHE A 372 16.39 8.84 -23.83
C PHE A 372 15.45 9.87 -24.49
N GLU A 373 14.81 9.55 -25.61
CA GLU A 373 13.97 10.52 -26.33
C GLU A 373 12.71 10.94 -25.57
N MET A 374 12.17 10.10 -24.66
CA MET A 374 11.04 10.48 -23.79
C MET A 374 11.37 11.61 -22.81
N TYR A 375 12.62 12.05 -22.74
CA TYR A 375 13.05 13.21 -21.96
C TYR A 375 13.09 14.50 -22.78
N GLU A 376 13.55 14.43 -24.04
CA GLU A 376 13.83 15.62 -24.86
C GLU A 376 12.70 15.93 -25.85
N ASN A 377 11.96 14.91 -26.30
CA ASN A 377 10.99 15.02 -27.39
C ASN A 377 9.53 14.95 -26.92
N MET A 378 9.23 15.43 -25.70
CA MET A 378 7.87 15.47 -25.14
C MET A 378 7.18 16.84 -25.26
N SER A 379 7.84 17.85 -25.84
CA SER A 379 7.24 19.17 -26.10
C SER A 379 6.39 19.19 -27.36
N LEU A 380 5.19 19.76 -27.29
CA LEU A 380 4.33 20.01 -28.44
C LEU A 380 4.81 21.19 -29.30
N ILE A 381 5.60 22.11 -28.73
CA ILE A 381 6.03 23.35 -29.39
C ILE A 381 7.41 23.18 -30.03
N HIS A 382 8.36 22.61 -29.28
CA HIS A 382 9.78 22.66 -29.65
C HIS A 382 10.31 21.36 -30.25
N SER A 383 9.55 20.26 -30.20
CA SER A 383 9.95 18.98 -30.79
C SER A 383 8.86 18.35 -31.65
N GLN A 384 9.25 17.95 -32.86
CA GLN A 384 8.40 17.12 -33.71
C GLN A 384 8.18 15.76 -33.04
N LEU A 385 7.00 15.16 -33.28
CA LEU A 385 6.71 13.82 -32.78
C LEU A 385 7.61 12.81 -33.50
N THR A 386 8.60 12.26 -32.80
CA THR A 386 9.48 11.23 -33.36
C THR A 386 8.78 9.86 -33.37
N PRO A 387 9.17 8.93 -34.27
CA PRO A 387 8.64 7.56 -34.26
C PRO A 387 8.88 6.82 -32.93
N VAL A 388 9.89 7.22 -32.15
CA VAL A 388 10.20 6.64 -30.84
C VAL A 388 9.19 7.11 -29.79
N ILE A 389 8.89 8.42 -29.75
CA ILE A 389 7.89 8.98 -28.84
C ILE A 389 6.49 8.48 -29.17
N ASP A 390 6.13 8.44 -30.46
CA ASP A 390 4.85 7.90 -30.92
C ASP A 390 4.69 6.43 -30.49
N ARG A 391 5.74 5.62 -30.67
CA ARG A 391 5.80 4.24 -30.16
C ARG A 391 5.62 4.18 -28.65
N GLY A 392 6.35 5.00 -27.90
CA GLY A 392 6.36 5.01 -26.44
C GLY A 392 4.98 5.33 -25.86
N ILE A 393 4.36 6.41 -26.33
CA ILE A 393 3.02 6.83 -25.92
C ILE A 393 1.99 5.75 -26.26
N ALA A 394 2.03 5.20 -27.48
CA ALA A 394 1.10 4.16 -27.89
C ALA A 394 1.23 2.90 -27.01
N LEU A 395 2.45 2.35 -26.86
CA LEU A 395 2.67 1.14 -26.08
C LEU A 395 2.37 1.34 -24.59
N HIS A 396 2.65 2.51 -24.02
CA HIS A 396 2.29 2.82 -22.62
C HIS A 396 0.78 2.68 -22.39
N LYS A 397 -0.04 3.23 -23.30
CA LYS A 397 -1.49 3.12 -23.24
C LYS A 397 -1.96 1.66 -23.40
N LEU A 398 -1.42 0.95 -24.39
CA LEU A 398 -1.79 -0.43 -24.70
C LEU A 398 -1.46 -1.38 -23.54
N ILE A 399 -0.25 -1.30 -22.97
CA ILE A 399 0.21 -2.14 -21.86
C ILE A 399 -0.70 -1.93 -20.65
N ARG A 400 -0.99 -0.68 -20.28
CA ARG A 400 -1.83 -0.40 -19.12
C ARG A 400 -3.26 -0.89 -19.33
N LEU A 401 -3.85 -0.69 -20.51
CA LEU A 401 -5.20 -1.15 -20.79
C LEU A 401 -5.31 -2.69 -20.86
N ILE A 402 -4.34 -3.41 -21.43
CA ILE A 402 -4.41 -4.88 -21.46
C ILE A 402 -4.25 -5.46 -20.06
N THR A 403 -3.33 -4.92 -19.24
CA THR A 403 -3.18 -5.34 -17.83
C THR A 403 -4.45 -5.04 -17.04
N TYR A 404 -5.05 -3.85 -17.22
CA TYR A 404 -6.27 -3.45 -16.53
C TYR A 404 -7.48 -4.29 -16.97
N GLY A 405 -7.65 -4.51 -18.28
CA GLY A 405 -8.80 -5.23 -18.84
C GLY A 405 -8.73 -6.74 -18.61
N LEU A 406 -7.55 -7.35 -18.59
CA LEU A 406 -7.38 -8.81 -18.60
C LEU A 406 -6.62 -9.37 -17.38
N GLY A 407 -5.88 -8.56 -16.63
CA GLY A 407 -4.93 -9.02 -15.63
C GLY A 407 -5.52 -9.53 -14.31
N GLY A 408 -6.74 -9.11 -13.93
CA GLY A 408 -7.39 -9.58 -12.70
C GLY A 408 -8.62 -8.79 -12.29
N GLU A 409 -8.92 -8.82 -11.00
CA GLU A 409 -10.12 -8.25 -10.35
C GLU A 409 -9.89 -6.88 -9.68
N ALA A 410 -8.66 -6.38 -9.71
CA ALA A 410 -8.26 -5.07 -9.21
C ALA A 410 -7.22 -4.42 -10.13
N TRP A 411 -7.08 -3.11 -10.04
CA TRP A 411 -6.07 -2.32 -10.73
C TRP A 411 -5.26 -1.50 -9.73
N LEU A 412 -3.95 -1.46 -9.90
CA LEU A 412 -3.05 -0.65 -9.09
C LEU A 412 -2.15 0.21 -9.97
N ASN A 413 -1.97 1.47 -9.59
CA ASN A 413 -1.05 2.40 -10.21
C ASN A 413 -0.21 3.11 -9.15
N PHE A 414 1.11 3.02 -9.28
CA PHE A 414 2.03 3.81 -8.46
C PHE A 414 2.14 5.26 -8.94
N MET A 415 2.20 6.19 -7.98
CA MET A 415 2.14 7.62 -8.24
C MET A 415 3.13 8.12 -9.29
N GLY A 416 2.60 8.82 -10.31
CA GLY A 416 3.36 9.35 -11.44
C GLY A 416 3.34 8.45 -12.69
N ASN A 417 3.17 7.14 -12.53
CA ASN A 417 3.14 6.22 -13.67
C ASN A 417 1.90 6.42 -14.55
N GLU A 418 0.84 7.05 -14.02
CA GLU A 418 -0.37 7.33 -14.76
C GLU A 418 -0.15 8.22 -15.98
N PHE A 419 0.82 9.13 -15.90
CA PHE A 419 1.20 10.03 -16.97
C PHE A 419 2.56 9.70 -17.58
N GLY A 420 3.17 8.56 -17.22
CA GLY A 420 4.49 8.18 -17.70
C GLY A 420 5.59 9.10 -17.18
N HIS A 421 5.60 9.37 -15.87
CA HIS A 421 6.64 10.19 -15.21
C HIS A 421 8.05 9.72 -15.64
N PRO A 422 8.93 10.65 -16.08
CA PRO A 422 10.26 10.30 -16.56
C PRO A 422 11.21 9.94 -15.40
N GLU A 423 12.49 9.73 -15.70
CA GLU A 423 13.53 9.44 -14.72
C GLU A 423 13.31 8.09 -14.00
N TRP A 424 13.73 8.02 -12.75
CA TRP A 424 13.50 6.93 -11.81
C TRP A 424 13.35 7.52 -10.42
N LEU A 425 12.88 6.71 -9.47
CA LEU A 425 12.84 7.07 -8.06
C LEU A 425 14.13 6.57 -7.38
N ASP A 426 14.85 7.45 -6.70
CA ASP A 426 15.99 7.07 -5.84
C ASP A 426 15.97 7.92 -4.58
N PHE A 427 16.14 7.26 -3.44
CA PHE A 427 16.12 7.91 -2.14
C PHE A 427 17.52 8.41 -1.75
N PRO A 428 17.62 9.43 -0.89
CA PRO A 428 18.89 9.86 -0.31
C PRO A 428 19.62 8.71 0.38
N ARG A 429 20.83 8.42 -0.08
CA ARG A 429 21.70 7.39 0.49
C ARG A 429 23.17 7.73 0.22
N HIS A 430 24.08 7.00 0.85
CA HIS A 430 25.52 7.19 0.65
C HIS A 430 25.91 7.13 -0.84
N GLY A 431 25.35 6.18 -1.59
CA GLY A 431 25.67 5.98 -3.00
C GLY A 431 25.21 7.08 -3.97
N ASN A 432 24.44 8.07 -3.52
CA ASN A 432 24.05 9.24 -4.31
C ASN A 432 24.26 10.56 -3.56
N ASN A 433 25.19 10.58 -2.60
CA ASN A 433 25.53 11.76 -1.78
C ASN A 433 24.33 12.36 -1.04
N GLN A 434 23.43 11.52 -0.53
CA GLN A 434 22.20 11.95 0.17
C GLN A 434 21.30 12.86 -0.70
N SER A 435 21.28 12.61 -2.01
CA SER A 435 20.52 13.44 -2.95
C SER A 435 19.02 13.17 -2.87
N TYR A 436 18.24 14.24 -2.77
CA TYR A 436 16.78 14.22 -2.91
C TYR A 436 16.31 14.51 -4.34
N HIS A 437 17.23 14.66 -5.30
CA HIS A 437 16.88 15.09 -6.67
C HIS A 437 15.88 14.15 -7.36
N TYR A 438 16.00 12.83 -7.16
CA TYR A 438 15.09 11.83 -7.74
C TYR A 438 14.00 11.40 -6.75
N CYS A 439 13.99 11.93 -5.54
CA CYS A 439 13.06 11.60 -4.45
C CYS A 439 11.84 12.54 -4.46
N ARG A 440 11.20 12.68 -5.63
CA ARG A 440 10.14 13.66 -5.90
C ARG A 440 9.20 13.22 -7.02
N ARG A 441 8.14 13.99 -7.28
CA ARG A 441 7.21 13.83 -8.41
C ARG A 441 6.98 15.13 -9.15
N GLN A 442 7.21 15.13 -10.46
CA GLN A 442 7.16 16.30 -11.35
C GLN A 442 5.75 16.50 -11.93
N TRP A 443 4.79 16.90 -11.10
CA TRP A 443 3.39 17.12 -11.50
C TRP A 443 3.22 18.19 -12.57
N ASN A 444 4.13 19.16 -12.61
CA ASN A 444 4.15 20.19 -13.65
C ASN A 444 4.23 19.59 -15.07
N LEU A 445 4.80 18.40 -15.24
CA LEU A 445 4.88 17.73 -16.53
C LEU A 445 3.49 17.31 -17.05
N ALA A 446 2.62 16.84 -16.17
CA ALA A 446 1.27 16.42 -16.51
C ALA A 446 0.29 17.59 -16.61
N ASP A 447 0.58 18.70 -15.90
CA ASP A 447 -0.25 19.90 -15.85
C ASP A 447 0.04 20.89 -17.00
N ASP A 448 1.23 20.83 -17.61
CA ASP A 448 1.60 21.71 -18.73
C ASP A 448 0.95 21.24 -20.04
N ASP A 449 0.05 22.08 -20.57
CA ASP A 449 -0.63 21.83 -21.83
C ASP A 449 0.29 21.76 -23.06
N ASN A 450 1.53 22.19 -22.94
CA ASN A 450 2.52 22.14 -24.01
C ASN A 450 3.35 20.85 -23.99
N LEU A 451 3.09 19.92 -23.06
CA LEU A 451 3.78 18.65 -22.95
C LEU A 451 2.88 17.46 -23.25
N ARG A 452 3.47 16.40 -23.80
CA ARG A 452 2.76 15.17 -24.22
C ARG A 452 2.34 14.28 -23.04
N TYR A 453 2.82 14.51 -21.82
CA TYR A 453 2.43 13.72 -20.62
C TYR A 453 0.93 13.82 -20.33
N LYS A 454 0.30 14.96 -20.65
CA LYS A 454 -1.13 15.17 -20.50
C LYS A 454 -1.97 14.12 -21.25
N PHE A 455 -1.47 13.61 -22.37
CA PHE A 455 -2.16 12.59 -23.16
C PHE A 455 -2.24 11.25 -22.43
N LEU A 456 -1.16 10.86 -21.73
CA LEU A 456 -1.13 9.65 -20.91
C LEU A 456 -1.99 9.83 -19.66
N ASN A 457 -1.94 11.01 -19.05
CA ASN A 457 -2.79 11.37 -17.92
C ASN A 457 -4.29 11.31 -18.28
N ASP A 458 -4.68 11.84 -19.44
CA ASP A 458 -6.06 11.80 -19.90
C ASP A 458 -6.51 10.39 -20.28
N TRP A 459 -5.62 9.59 -20.87
CA TRP A 459 -5.88 8.18 -21.17
C TRP A 459 -6.20 7.40 -19.90
N ASP A 460 -5.38 7.55 -18.86
CA ASP A 460 -5.59 6.88 -17.58
C ASP A 460 -6.95 7.22 -16.95
N ARG A 461 -7.36 8.48 -17.03
CA ARG A 461 -8.65 8.93 -16.52
C ARG A 461 -9.79 8.25 -17.27
N SER A 462 -9.67 8.18 -18.60
CA SER A 462 -10.66 7.52 -19.44
C SER A 462 -10.70 6.00 -19.27
N MET A 463 -9.58 5.34 -18.94
CA MET A 463 -9.59 3.92 -18.54
C MET A 463 -10.36 3.70 -17.24
N ASN A 464 -10.11 4.51 -16.21
CA ASN A 464 -10.83 4.42 -14.93
C ASN A 464 -12.33 4.74 -15.10
N GLN A 465 -12.68 5.69 -15.96
CA GLN A 465 -14.08 5.99 -16.31
C GLN A 465 -14.76 4.83 -17.04
N LEU A 466 -14.06 4.17 -17.98
CA LEU A 466 -14.55 2.98 -18.66
C LEU A 466 -14.87 1.88 -17.63
N GLU A 467 -13.96 1.64 -16.68
CA GLU A 467 -14.19 0.66 -15.62
C GLU A 467 -15.38 1.07 -14.75
N ASN A 468 -15.48 2.34 -14.36
CA ASN A 468 -16.58 2.82 -13.53
C ASN A 468 -17.95 2.63 -14.20
N ASN A 469 -18.01 2.77 -15.53
CA ASN A 469 -19.23 2.63 -16.31
C ASN A 469 -19.65 1.17 -16.53
N PHE A 470 -18.69 0.26 -16.76
CA PHE A 470 -18.98 -1.12 -17.17
C PHE A 470 -18.71 -2.18 -16.09
N GLY A 471 -17.87 -1.85 -15.10
CA GLY A 471 -17.53 -2.69 -13.95
C GLY A 471 -16.76 -3.96 -14.33
N PHE A 472 -15.91 -3.91 -15.35
CA PHE A 472 -15.32 -5.12 -15.94
C PHE A 472 -14.37 -5.88 -15.00
N LEU A 473 -13.72 -5.20 -14.05
CA LEU A 473 -12.89 -5.85 -13.03
C LEU A 473 -13.69 -6.83 -12.15
N SER A 474 -14.94 -6.50 -11.84
CA SER A 474 -15.81 -7.31 -10.96
C SER A 474 -16.58 -8.43 -11.68
N LYS A 475 -16.45 -8.54 -13.01
CA LYS A 475 -17.31 -9.38 -13.86
C LYS A 475 -16.52 -10.47 -14.58
N GLY A 476 -16.31 -11.58 -13.89
CA GLY A 476 -15.77 -12.83 -14.43
C GLY A 476 -14.38 -12.70 -15.09
N PRO A 477 -13.76 -13.83 -15.47
CA PRO A 477 -12.56 -13.79 -16.29
C PRO A 477 -12.90 -13.32 -17.72
N GLY A 478 -11.93 -12.68 -18.37
CA GLY A 478 -12.05 -12.36 -19.79
C GLY A 478 -12.02 -13.63 -20.67
N TYR A 479 -12.80 -13.65 -21.74
CA TYR A 479 -12.71 -14.69 -22.77
C TYR A 479 -11.78 -14.22 -23.88
N VAL A 480 -10.58 -14.79 -23.97
CA VAL A 480 -9.62 -14.47 -25.04
C VAL A 480 -9.98 -15.22 -26.31
N SER A 481 -10.63 -14.53 -27.25
CA SER A 481 -11.01 -15.10 -28.55
C SER A 481 -9.83 -15.15 -29.52
N TRP A 482 -8.92 -14.17 -29.46
CA TRP A 482 -7.83 -14.07 -30.43
C TRP A 482 -6.48 -13.72 -29.78
N LYS A 483 -5.43 -14.44 -30.19
CA LYS A 483 -4.03 -14.24 -29.78
C LYS A 483 -3.12 -14.62 -30.94
N HIS A 484 -3.06 -13.76 -31.95
CA HIS A 484 -2.45 -14.08 -33.23
C HIS A 484 -1.01 -13.58 -33.31
N GLU A 485 -0.07 -14.52 -33.25
CA GLU A 485 1.36 -14.26 -33.13
C GLU A 485 1.93 -13.50 -34.32
N ILE A 486 1.54 -13.81 -35.55
CA ILE A 486 2.13 -13.16 -36.73
C ILE A 486 1.67 -11.71 -36.82
N ASP A 487 0.37 -11.49 -36.77
CA ASP A 487 -0.25 -10.17 -36.89
C ASP A 487 -0.16 -9.34 -35.60
N LYS A 488 0.30 -9.94 -34.49
CA LYS A 488 0.45 -9.29 -33.18
C LYS A 488 -0.88 -8.71 -32.67
N ILE A 489 -1.98 -9.42 -32.91
CA ILE A 489 -3.32 -9.02 -32.49
C ILE A 489 -3.75 -9.84 -31.27
N ILE A 490 -4.28 -9.14 -30.26
CA ILE A 490 -4.97 -9.77 -29.13
C ILE A 490 -6.40 -9.22 -29.09
N ALA A 491 -7.38 -10.10 -28.93
CA ALA A 491 -8.76 -9.71 -28.70
C ALA A 491 -9.42 -10.58 -27.63
N PHE A 492 -10.22 -9.94 -26.76
CA PHE A 492 -10.95 -10.63 -25.71
C PHE A 492 -12.24 -9.91 -25.34
N GLU A 493 -13.19 -10.67 -24.81
CA GLU A 493 -14.44 -10.13 -24.26
C GLU A 493 -14.40 -10.13 -22.73
N ARG A 494 -14.84 -9.04 -22.11
CA ARG A 494 -15.06 -8.98 -20.66
C ARG A 494 -16.21 -8.02 -20.36
N ALA A 495 -17.13 -8.44 -19.50
CA ALA A 495 -18.30 -7.63 -19.11
C ALA A 495 -19.15 -7.08 -20.26
N GLY A 496 -19.27 -7.80 -21.37
CA GLY A 496 -20.01 -7.36 -22.57
C GLY A 496 -19.25 -6.38 -23.46
N LEU A 497 -18.02 -6.04 -23.11
CA LEU A 497 -17.11 -5.26 -23.96
C LEU A 497 -16.21 -6.20 -24.77
N LEU A 498 -15.90 -5.80 -26.00
CA LEU A 498 -14.86 -6.42 -26.83
C LEU A 498 -13.62 -5.52 -26.84
N PHE A 499 -12.51 -6.02 -26.31
CA PHE A 499 -11.22 -5.34 -26.33
C PHE A 499 -10.39 -5.87 -27.51
N ILE A 500 -9.79 -4.96 -28.28
CA ILE A 500 -8.98 -5.27 -29.45
C ILE A 500 -7.67 -4.50 -29.34
N PHE A 501 -6.54 -5.21 -29.47
CA PHE A 501 -5.20 -4.65 -29.43
C PHE A 501 -4.43 -5.04 -30.67
N ASN A 502 -3.81 -4.06 -31.33
CA ASN A 502 -2.82 -4.28 -32.37
C ASN A 502 -1.44 -3.86 -31.88
N PHE A 503 -0.62 -4.84 -31.50
CA PHE A 503 0.77 -4.63 -31.10
C PHE A 503 1.74 -4.64 -32.28
N HIS A 504 1.27 -4.82 -33.51
CA HIS A 504 2.14 -4.86 -34.68
C HIS A 504 2.85 -3.51 -34.83
N PRO A 505 4.18 -3.48 -35.08
CA PRO A 505 4.94 -2.24 -35.12
C PRO A 505 4.66 -1.33 -36.31
N THR A 506 4.15 -1.88 -37.42
CA THR A 506 3.90 -1.14 -38.68
C THR A 506 2.58 -1.44 -39.40
N LYS A 507 2.12 -2.70 -39.44
CA LYS A 507 0.89 -3.10 -40.15
C LYS A 507 -0.39 -2.63 -39.45
N SER A 508 -1.27 -2.07 -40.29
CA SER A 508 -2.65 -1.74 -39.96
C SER A 508 -3.57 -2.68 -40.74
N PHE A 509 -4.73 -3.03 -40.19
CA PHE A 509 -5.64 -4.00 -40.81
C PHE A 509 -7.03 -3.38 -40.98
N SER A 510 -7.50 -3.24 -42.23
CA SER A 510 -8.75 -2.54 -42.59
C SER A 510 -10.02 -3.33 -42.24
N ASP A 511 -10.04 -4.62 -42.57
CA ASP A 511 -11.20 -5.51 -42.39
C ASP A 511 -10.79 -6.74 -41.61
N TYR A 512 -10.25 -6.54 -40.40
CA TYR A 512 -9.81 -7.66 -39.57
C TYR A 512 -11.01 -8.31 -38.87
N LYS A 513 -11.12 -9.64 -38.98
CA LYS A 513 -12.24 -10.43 -38.42
C LYS A 513 -12.02 -10.66 -36.93
N PHE A 514 -13.00 -10.33 -36.09
CA PHE A 514 -12.98 -10.55 -34.64
C PHE A 514 -14.19 -11.37 -34.21
N GLY A 515 -13.96 -12.43 -33.43
CA GLY A 515 -15.04 -13.25 -32.87
C GLY A 515 -15.71 -12.54 -31.70
N ILE A 516 -17.04 -12.63 -31.62
CA ILE A 516 -17.84 -12.02 -30.57
C ILE A 516 -19.02 -12.91 -30.17
N GLY A 517 -19.34 -12.94 -28.88
CA GLY A 517 -20.37 -13.84 -28.36
C GLY A 517 -21.77 -13.42 -28.75
N GLU A 518 -22.10 -12.17 -28.43
CA GLU A 518 -23.45 -11.65 -28.59
C GLU A 518 -23.61 -10.94 -29.93
N ALA A 519 -24.70 -11.25 -30.65
CA ALA A 519 -25.04 -10.54 -31.87
C ALA A 519 -25.55 -9.12 -31.56
N GLY A 520 -25.31 -8.18 -32.47
CA GLY A 520 -25.83 -6.83 -32.37
C GLY A 520 -25.05 -5.82 -33.21
N VAL A 521 -25.19 -4.57 -32.82
CA VAL A 521 -24.42 -3.44 -33.33
C VAL A 521 -23.53 -2.95 -32.20
N TYR A 522 -22.25 -2.77 -32.48
CA TYR A 522 -21.27 -2.29 -31.53
C TYR A 522 -20.77 -0.90 -31.92
N GLN A 523 -20.28 -0.14 -30.94
CA GLN A 523 -19.71 1.20 -31.12
C GLN A 523 -18.48 1.37 -30.20
N LEU A 524 -17.64 2.35 -30.50
CA LEU A 524 -16.48 2.66 -29.68
C LEU A 524 -16.92 3.08 -28.26
N ALA A 525 -16.30 2.42 -27.27
CA ALA A 525 -16.37 2.78 -25.86
C ALA A 525 -15.08 3.47 -25.40
N LEU A 526 -13.94 3.08 -25.99
CA LEU A 526 -12.64 3.70 -25.77
C LEU A 526 -11.76 3.50 -27.01
N ASN A 527 -11.00 4.53 -27.40
CA ASN A 527 -10.15 4.55 -28.58
C ASN A 527 -8.79 5.16 -28.22
N SER A 528 -7.71 4.36 -28.21
CA SER A 528 -6.38 4.88 -27.88
C SER A 528 -5.79 5.78 -28.97
N ASP A 529 -6.34 5.75 -30.19
CA ASP A 529 -5.87 6.55 -31.31
C ASP A 529 -6.51 7.95 -31.37
N ASN A 530 -7.41 8.28 -30.45
CA ASN A 530 -8.00 9.61 -30.37
C ASN A 530 -6.92 10.69 -30.08
N GLU A 531 -7.04 11.86 -30.71
CA GLU A 531 -6.10 12.98 -30.55
C GLU A 531 -5.96 13.46 -29.10
N LYS A 532 -7.02 13.35 -28.29
CA LYS A 532 -7.01 13.65 -26.85
C LYS A 532 -5.98 12.80 -26.10
N PHE A 533 -5.68 11.61 -26.60
CA PHE A 533 -4.71 10.70 -26.02
C PHE A 533 -3.39 10.68 -26.80
N GLY A 534 -3.15 11.68 -27.66
CA GLY A 534 -1.95 11.78 -28.49
C GLY A 534 -1.88 10.71 -29.59
N GLY A 535 -3.03 10.21 -30.05
CA GLY A 535 -3.13 9.34 -31.22
C GLY A 535 -3.33 10.11 -32.53
N HIS A 536 -3.50 9.37 -33.63
CA HIS A 536 -3.53 9.93 -34.99
C HIS A 536 -4.94 10.17 -35.54
N ASN A 537 -5.97 9.96 -34.73
CA ASN A 537 -7.38 10.16 -35.03
C ASN A 537 -7.87 9.44 -36.30
N ARG A 538 -7.44 8.17 -36.50
CA ARG A 538 -7.73 7.41 -37.72
C ARG A 538 -9.05 6.62 -37.67
N LEU A 539 -9.67 6.51 -36.50
CA LEU A 539 -10.96 5.85 -36.32
C LEU A 539 -12.07 6.88 -36.19
N LYS A 540 -13.24 6.54 -36.74
CA LYS A 540 -14.43 7.39 -36.67
C LYS A 540 -15.23 7.05 -35.40
N GLU A 541 -15.38 8.01 -34.49
CA GLU A 541 -15.99 7.79 -33.16
C GLU A 541 -17.44 7.30 -33.22
N ASP A 542 -18.22 7.70 -34.23
CA ASP A 542 -19.61 7.27 -34.46
C ASP A 542 -19.73 6.05 -35.40
N GLN A 543 -18.65 5.31 -35.64
CA GLN A 543 -18.68 4.08 -36.45
C GLN A 543 -19.47 2.96 -35.78
N GLU A 544 -20.35 2.33 -36.55
CA GLU A 544 -21.07 1.12 -36.15
C GLU A 544 -20.36 -0.14 -36.66
N TYR A 545 -20.26 -1.13 -35.79
CA TYR A 545 -19.67 -2.44 -36.07
C TYR A 545 -20.78 -3.49 -35.99
N HIS A 546 -21.25 -3.96 -37.14
CA HIS A 546 -22.32 -4.96 -37.22
C HIS A 546 -21.75 -6.37 -37.10
N THR A 547 -22.45 -7.22 -36.34
CA THR A 547 -22.09 -8.64 -36.23
C THR A 547 -22.73 -9.48 -37.33
N PHE A 548 -22.03 -10.51 -37.77
CA PHE A 548 -22.50 -11.55 -38.68
C PHE A 548 -22.65 -12.88 -37.93
N ALA A 549 -23.75 -13.59 -38.20
CA ALA A 549 -24.10 -14.86 -37.56
C ALA A 549 -23.32 -16.05 -38.15
N GLU A 550 -21.99 -15.96 -38.11
CA GLU A 550 -21.07 -17.02 -38.50
C GLU A 550 -19.97 -17.12 -37.43
N GLY A 551 -19.77 -18.33 -36.91
CA GLY A 551 -18.82 -18.58 -35.83
C GLY A 551 -17.37 -18.33 -36.26
N TYR A 552 -16.60 -17.71 -35.38
CA TYR A 552 -15.18 -17.42 -35.59
C TYR A 552 -14.46 -17.39 -34.24
N ALA A 553 -13.22 -17.88 -34.18
CA ALA A 553 -12.36 -17.75 -32.99
C ALA A 553 -13.01 -18.26 -31.67
N GLY A 554 -13.79 -19.34 -31.74
CA GLY A 554 -14.49 -19.91 -30.58
C GLY A 554 -15.74 -19.13 -30.13
N ARG A 555 -16.22 -18.18 -30.94
CA ARG A 555 -17.43 -17.38 -30.69
C ARG A 555 -18.52 -17.67 -31.73
N GLN A 556 -19.76 -17.33 -31.40
CA GLN A 556 -20.94 -17.60 -32.23
C GLN A 556 -21.12 -16.61 -33.39
N ASN A 557 -20.62 -15.39 -33.21
CA ASN A 557 -20.70 -14.32 -34.19
C ASN A 557 -19.31 -13.75 -34.47
N HIS A 558 -19.20 -12.91 -35.49
CA HIS A 558 -18.01 -12.09 -35.71
C HIS A 558 -18.37 -10.69 -36.20
N LEU A 559 -17.42 -9.77 -36.12
CA LEU A 559 -17.49 -8.45 -36.76
C LEU A 559 -16.16 -8.15 -37.46
N PHE A 560 -16.17 -7.15 -38.34
CA PHE A 560 -14.96 -6.61 -38.95
C PHE A 560 -14.63 -5.25 -38.34
N ALA A 561 -13.36 -4.98 -38.08
CA ALA A 561 -12.91 -3.67 -37.62
C ALA A 561 -11.61 -3.26 -38.29
N TYR A 562 -11.51 -1.96 -38.57
CA TYR A 562 -10.24 -1.32 -38.86
C TYR A 562 -9.44 -1.15 -37.58
N ILE A 563 -8.23 -1.70 -37.53
CA ILE A 563 -7.33 -1.58 -36.39
C ILE A 563 -5.93 -1.13 -36.84
N PRO A 564 -5.57 0.15 -36.64
CA PRO A 564 -4.24 0.65 -36.97
C PRO A 564 -3.14 0.00 -36.12
N SER A 565 -1.90 0.07 -36.62
CA SER A 565 -0.71 -0.33 -35.86
C SER A 565 -0.62 0.43 -34.52
N ARG A 566 -0.32 -0.30 -33.43
CA ARG A 566 -0.17 0.22 -32.06
C ARG A 566 -1.40 0.94 -31.51
N VAL A 567 -2.59 0.42 -31.82
CA VAL A 567 -3.86 0.94 -31.32
C VAL A 567 -4.58 -0.11 -30.50
N ALA A 568 -5.26 0.34 -29.45
CA ALA A 568 -6.25 -0.42 -28.72
C ALA A 568 -7.61 0.28 -28.83
N ILE A 569 -8.64 -0.51 -29.08
CA ILE A 569 -10.02 -0.07 -29.03
C ILE A 569 -10.83 -0.99 -28.13
N VAL A 570 -11.84 -0.42 -27.49
CA VAL A 570 -12.85 -1.16 -26.73
C VAL A 570 -14.20 -0.86 -27.35
N LEU A 571 -14.93 -1.90 -27.70
CA LEU A 571 -16.25 -1.81 -28.28
C LEU A 571 -17.30 -2.20 -27.24
N LYS A 572 -18.40 -1.45 -27.21
CA LYS A 572 -19.60 -1.78 -26.43
C LYS A 572 -20.77 -2.04 -27.37
N LYS A 573 -21.68 -2.91 -26.96
CA LYS A 573 -22.96 -3.11 -27.67
C LYS A 573 -23.77 -1.80 -27.59
N LYS A 574 -24.34 -1.39 -28.72
CA LYS A 574 -25.29 -0.27 -28.80
C LYS A 574 -26.64 -0.77 -28.26
N GLU A 575 -27.23 0.01 -27.37
CA GLU A 575 -28.54 -0.27 -26.77
C GLU A 575 -29.66 -0.26 -27.82
#